data_AF-A0A969EJI7-F1
#
_entry.id   AF-A0A969EJI7-F1
#
_cell.length_a   1.000
_cell.length_b   1.000
_cell.length_c   1.000
_cell.angle_alpha   90.00
_cell.angle_beta   90.00
_cell.angle_gamma   90.00
#
_symmetry.space_group_name_H-M   'P 1'
#
loop_
_entity.id
_entity.type
_entity.pdbx_description
1 polymer ?
#
loop_
_entity_poly.entity_id
_entity_poly.type
_entity_poly.pdbx_seq_one_letter_code
_entity_poly.pdbx_strand_id
1 'polypeptide(L)'
;MDFDNHEVNYPGYIWQAILDRCKNVDEAIEIIYKYRLPELSESHIVLADASGKAVLIGVENNRMTIQTITDQRLLQTNFNPWHPDLSEEPICKRYATATSYLEQHNEVTLANMVEVLKKTHQDSMTVYSNIYDLKNKTIYTYSRLHFDKPIEARIPDIFQYGNCMIQLSELEADSEAWKTCRPRALATHLEGYIVDQHSGIPVPYANIGIEQKKYWDTE
;
A
#
# COMPACT_ATOMS: atom_id res chain seq x y z
N MET A 1 0.50 23.67 -4.13
CA MET A 1 1.57 24.30 -3.30
C MET A 1 2.90 24.02 -3.99
N ASP A 2 3.89 24.92 -3.95
CA ASP A 2 5.20 24.64 -4.58
C ASP A 2 5.92 23.52 -3.82
N PHE A 3 6.28 22.45 -4.51
CA PHE A 3 6.76 21.19 -3.97
C PHE A 3 8.13 21.33 -3.31
N ASP A 4 8.98 22.21 -3.85
CA ASP A 4 10.33 22.44 -3.32
C ASP A 4 10.39 23.51 -2.21
N ASN A 5 9.34 24.29 -2.00
CA ASN A 5 9.35 25.39 -1.03
C ASN A 5 9.13 24.96 0.43
N HIS A 6 9.07 23.66 0.71
CA HIS A 6 9.09 23.16 2.08
C HIS A 6 10.55 22.98 2.54
N GLU A 7 10.98 23.80 3.48
CA GLU A 7 12.32 23.66 4.11
C GLU A 7 12.36 22.55 5.18
N VAL A 8 11.22 21.95 5.51
CA VAL A 8 11.08 21.03 6.65
C VAL A 8 10.74 19.62 6.18
N ASN A 9 11.66 18.69 6.40
CA ASN A 9 11.41 17.25 6.27
C ASN A 9 10.65 16.73 7.51
N TYR A 10 9.79 15.73 7.33
CA TYR A 10 9.16 15.06 8.47
C TYR A 10 10.22 14.25 9.24
N PRO A 11 10.31 14.36 10.58
CA PRO A 11 11.21 13.52 11.36
C PRO A 11 10.68 12.08 11.40
N GLY A 12 11.26 11.20 10.56
CA GLY A 12 10.90 9.79 10.47
C GLY A 12 10.01 9.46 9.26
N TYR A 13 9.26 8.36 9.35
CA TYR A 13 8.44 7.87 8.25
C TYR A 13 7.02 8.47 8.30
N ILE A 14 6.75 9.47 7.45
CA ILE A 14 5.49 10.23 7.49
C ILE A 14 4.25 9.35 7.27
N TRP A 15 4.35 8.33 6.42
CA TRP A 15 3.20 7.48 6.08
C TRP A 15 2.74 6.66 7.29
N GLN A 16 3.65 6.21 8.16
CA GLN A 16 3.28 5.62 9.44
C GLN A 16 2.63 6.65 10.36
N ALA A 17 3.16 7.88 10.41
CA ALA A 17 2.57 8.93 11.23
C ALA A 17 1.14 9.28 10.81
N ILE A 18 0.84 9.24 9.50
CA ILE A 18 -0.52 9.40 8.97
C ILE A 18 -1.41 8.26 9.47
N LEU A 19 -0.97 7.00 9.33
CA LEU A 19 -1.73 5.83 9.80
C LEU A 19 -1.96 5.84 11.33
N ASP A 20 -1.00 6.33 12.11
CA ASP A 20 -1.07 6.37 13.57
C ASP A 20 -1.98 7.48 14.10
N ARG A 21 -2.06 8.61 13.39
CA ARG A 21 -2.62 9.87 13.94
C ARG A 21 -3.85 10.37 13.23
N CYS A 22 -4.02 10.07 11.94
CA CYS A 22 -5.12 10.60 11.14
C CYS A 22 -6.31 9.65 11.16
N LYS A 23 -7.50 10.19 11.42
CA LYS A 23 -8.76 9.45 11.37
C LYS A 23 -9.30 9.32 9.94
N ASN A 24 -8.97 10.26 9.06
CA ASN A 24 -9.54 10.38 7.71
C ASN A 24 -8.55 11.01 6.73
N VAL A 25 -8.92 11.03 5.45
CA VAL A 25 -8.09 11.56 4.36
C VAL A 25 -7.81 13.07 4.52
N ASP A 26 -8.75 13.85 5.04
CA ASP A 26 -8.55 15.31 5.19
C ASP A 26 -7.46 15.62 6.22
N GLU A 27 -7.48 14.96 7.37
CA GLU A 27 -6.42 15.07 8.39
C GLU A 27 -5.06 14.62 7.85
N ALA A 28 -5.02 13.57 7.01
CA ALA A 28 -3.79 13.13 6.38
C ALA A 28 -3.23 14.19 5.43
N ILE A 29 -4.10 14.78 4.60
CA ILE A 29 -3.75 15.86 3.67
C ILE A 29 -3.19 17.08 4.44
N GLU A 30 -3.78 17.45 5.58
CA GLU A 30 -3.28 18.54 6.42
C GLU A 30 -1.86 18.31 6.95
N ILE A 31 -1.49 17.06 7.25
CA ILE A 31 -0.12 16.71 7.64
C ILE A 31 0.81 16.79 6.43
N ILE A 32 0.43 16.16 5.31
CA ILE A 32 1.25 16.12 4.09
C ILE A 32 1.60 17.54 3.62
N TYR A 33 0.65 18.48 3.64
CA TYR A 33 0.88 19.88 3.26
C TYR A 33 1.87 20.66 4.15
N LYS A 34 2.39 20.09 5.24
CA LYS A 34 3.35 20.75 6.12
C LYS A 34 4.80 20.40 5.81
N TYR A 35 5.05 19.34 5.05
CA TYR A 35 6.37 18.75 4.92
C TYR A 35 6.80 18.60 3.46
N ARG A 36 8.12 18.64 3.25
CA ARG A 36 8.72 18.24 1.97
C ARG A 36 8.71 16.72 1.86
N LEU A 37 8.22 16.20 0.74
CA LEU A 37 8.11 14.76 0.47
C LEU A 37 8.77 14.42 -0.87
N PRO A 38 10.12 14.43 -0.95
CA PRO A 38 10.85 14.24 -2.21
C PRO A 38 10.44 12.98 -2.99
N GLU A 39 10.00 11.92 -2.30
CA GLU A 39 9.53 10.69 -2.92
C GLU A 39 8.35 10.89 -3.88
N LEU A 40 7.53 11.93 -3.69
CA LEU A 40 6.39 12.23 -4.57
C LEU A 40 6.80 12.85 -5.92
N SER A 41 8.09 13.18 -6.11
CA SER A 41 8.59 13.68 -7.40
C SER A 41 8.54 12.62 -8.50
N GLU A 42 8.64 11.34 -8.14
CA GLU A 42 8.60 10.21 -9.07
C GLU A 42 7.45 9.25 -8.77
N SER A 43 6.90 9.29 -7.55
CA SER A 43 5.81 8.41 -7.12
C SER A 43 4.49 9.15 -6.93
N HIS A 44 3.44 8.37 -6.68
CA HIS A 44 2.15 8.86 -6.23
C HIS A 44 1.65 7.98 -5.10
N ILE A 45 0.80 8.55 -4.24
CA ILE A 45 0.23 7.86 -3.10
C ILE A 45 -1.29 7.88 -3.22
N VAL A 46 -1.89 6.72 -2.97
CA VAL A 46 -3.34 6.58 -2.83
C VAL A 46 -3.69 6.58 -1.36
N LEU A 47 -4.58 7.47 -0.94
CA LEU A 47 -5.20 7.45 0.38
C LEU A 47 -6.69 7.24 0.25
N ALA A 48 -7.26 6.47 1.17
CA ALA A 48 -8.69 6.26 1.28
C ALA A 48 -9.11 6.11 2.74
N ASP A 49 -10.37 6.43 3.04
CA ASP A 49 -10.94 6.24 4.38
C ASP A 49 -12.33 5.58 4.35
N ALA A 50 -12.82 5.22 5.54
CA ALA A 50 -14.09 4.51 5.73
C ALA A 50 -15.33 5.30 5.31
N SER A 51 -15.22 6.62 5.07
CA SER A 51 -16.32 7.43 4.51
C SER A 51 -16.50 7.21 3.01
N GLY A 52 -15.53 6.58 2.35
CA GLY A 52 -15.48 6.42 0.90
C GLY A 52 -14.72 7.54 0.19
N LYS A 53 -14.16 8.52 0.92
CA LYS A 53 -13.23 9.49 0.34
C LYS A 53 -11.93 8.77 -0.05
N ALA A 54 -11.48 9.00 -1.28
CA ALA A 54 -10.19 8.56 -1.76
C ALA A 54 -9.54 9.65 -2.60
N VAL A 55 -8.22 9.74 -2.52
CA VAL A 55 -7.41 10.72 -3.25
C VAL A 55 -6.15 10.07 -3.80
N LEU A 56 -5.70 10.57 -4.94
CA LEU A 56 -4.37 10.34 -5.48
C LEU A 56 -3.54 11.60 -5.21
N ILE A 57 -2.36 11.45 -4.63
CA ILE A 57 -1.45 12.54 -4.28
C ILE A 57 -0.15 12.34 -5.06
N GLY A 58 0.34 13.40 -5.68
CA GLY A 58 1.63 13.41 -6.37
C GLY A 58 2.08 14.83 -6.67
N VAL A 59 3.01 14.96 -7.61
CA VAL A 59 3.57 16.24 -8.02
C VAL A 59 3.26 16.49 -9.49
N GLU A 60 2.86 17.72 -9.81
CA GLU A 60 2.65 18.19 -11.18
C GLU A 60 3.24 19.60 -11.30
N ASN A 61 4.11 19.85 -12.29
CA ASN A 61 4.72 21.16 -12.52
C ASN A 61 5.35 21.76 -11.24
N ASN A 62 6.12 20.94 -10.52
CA ASN A 62 6.69 21.26 -9.22
C ASN A 62 5.68 21.70 -8.15
N ARG A 63 4.45 21.20 -8.22
CA ARG A 63 3.44 21.49 -7.22
C ARG A 63 2.83 20.20 -6.72
N MET A 64 2.68 20.10 -5.40
CA MET A 64 1.88 19.02 -4.84
C MET A 64 0.43 19.17 -5.32
N THR A 65 -0.07 18.11 -5.93
CA THR A 65 -1.38 18.02 -6.57
C THR A 65 -2.15 16.85 -5.98
N ILE A 66 -3.44 17.07 -5.77
CA ILE A 66 -4.37 16.06 -5.24
C ILE A 66 -5.48 15.89 -6.27
N GLN A 67 -5.65 14.67 -6.75
CA GLN A 67 -6.80 14.28 -7.55
C GLN A 67 -7.81 13.57 -6.67
N THR A 68 -8.98 14.18 -6.52
CA THR A 68 -10.12 13.60 -5.79
C THR A 68 -10.97 12.76 -6.74
N ILE A 69 -11.54 11.67 -6.25
CA ILE A 69 -12.53 10.89 -7.00
C ILE A 69 -13.77 11.72 -7.35
N THR A 70 -14.20 11.64 -8.61
CA THR A 70 -15.47 12.23 -9.08
C THR A 70 -16.56 11.17 -9.29
N ASP A 71 -16.16 9.94 -9.61
CA ASP A 71 -17.06 8.88 -10.11
C ASP A 71 -17.10 7.65 -9.19
N GLN A 72 -17.10 7.89 -7.88
CA GLN A 72 -17.21 6.87 -6.81
C GLN A 72 -16.10 5.80 -6.79
N ARG A 73 -15.08 5.92 -7.64
CA ARG A 73 -13.98 4.97 -7.76
C ARG A 73 -12.66 5.67 -8.01
N LEU A 74 -11.61 5.15 -7.40
CA LEU A 74 -10.22 5.45 -7.73
C LEU A 74 -9.59 4.15 -8.20
N LEU A 75 -9.12 4.11 -9.44
CA LEU A 75 -8.28 3.04 -9.94
C LEU A 75 -6.91 3.63 -10.26
N GLN A 76 -5.86 3.00 -9.77
CA GLN A 76 -4.50 3.45 -10.00
C GLN A 76 -3.54 2.25 -10.12
N THR A 77 -2.55 2.39 -10.99
CA THR A 77 -1.43 1.46 -11.12
C THR A 77 -0.12 2.23 -10.93
N ASN A 78 1.03 1.60 -11.12
CA ASN A 78 2.33 2.28 -11.04
C ASN A 78 2.52 3.37 -12.09
N PHE A 79 1.65 3.46 -13.11
CA PHE A 79 1.62 4.59 -14.04
C PHE A 79 1.35 5.90 -13.30
N ASN A 80 2.29 6.85 -13.38
CA ASN A 80 2.13 8.17 -12.80
C ASN A 80 1.41 9.10 -13.78
N PRO A 81 0.16 9.55 -13.50
CA PRO A 81 -0.59 10.38 -14.44
C PRO A 81 0.03 11.77 -14.66
N TRP A 82 0.84 12.27 -13.72
CA TRP A 82 1.52 13.56 -13.83
C TRP A 82 2.91 13.46 -14.46
N HIS A 83 3.51 12.27 -14.42
CA HIS A 83 4.82 11.98 -14.99
C HIS A 83 4.75 10.71 -15.87
N PRO A 84 3.98 10.76 -16.97
CA PRO A 84 3.79 9.59 -17.84
C PRO A 84 5.08 9.12 -18.52
N ASP A 85 6.08 10.00 -18.61
CA ASP A 85 7.42 9.76 -19.13
C ASP A 85 8.29 8.88 -18.23
N LEU A 86 7.96 8.77 -16.93
CA LEU A 86 8.64 7.85 -16.00
C LEU A 86 8.19 6.39 -16.17
N SER A 87 7.21 6.14 -17.03
CA SER A 87 6.61 4.84 -17.26
C SER A 87 6.86 4.39 -18.69
N GLU A 88 7.34 3.16 -18.88
CA GLU A 88 7.37 2.52 -20.20
C GLU A 88 5.96 2.09 -20.68
N GLU A 89 4.94 2.26 -19.85
CA GLU A 89 3.56 1.85 -20.12
C GLU A 89 2.62 3.06 -20.32
N PRO A 90 2.24 3.44 -21.55
CA PRO A 90 1.07 4.30 -21.75
C PRO A 90 -0.26 3.51 -21.77
N ILE A 91 -0.21 2.17 -21.83
CA ILE A 91 -1.40 1.29 -21.79
C ILE A 91 -1.13 0.18 -20.77
N CYS A 92 -1.25 0.51 -19.48
CA CYS A 92 -1.12 -0.51 -18.45
C CYS A 92 -2.26 -1.53 -18.59
N LYS A 93 -1.93 -2.76 -19.02
CA LYS A 93 -2.90 -3.84 -19.19
C LYS A 93 -3.69 -4.09 -17.91
N ARG A 94 -3.03 -3.99 -16.75
CA ARG A 94 -3.67 -4.14 -15.43
C ARG A 94 -4.76 -3.10 -15.21
N TYR A 95 -4.48 -1.84 -15.56
CA TYR A 95 -5.46 -0.76 -15.48
C TYR A 95 -6.67 -1.07 -16.37
N ALA A 96 -6.44 -1.35 -17.66
CA ALA A 96 -7.52 -1.65 -18.60
C ALA A 96 -8.37 -2.86 -18.16
N THR A 97 -7.71 -3.93 -17.67
CA THR A 97 -8.39 -5.13 -17.17
C THR A 97 -9.23 -4.85 -15.92
N ALA A 98 -8.69 -4.11 -14.94
CA ALA A 98 -9.46 -3.72 -13.75
C ALA A 98 -10.63 -2.81 -14.11
N THR A 99 -10.43 -1.81 -14.97
CA THR A 99 -11.49 -0.91 -15.45
C THR A 99 -12.61 -1.70 -16.08
N SER A 100 -12.30 -2.54 -17.08
CA SER A 100 -13.31 -3.33 -17.79
C SER A 100 -14.08 -4.27 -16.87
N TYR A 101 -13.40 -4.89 -15.89
CA TYR A 101 -14.07 -5.76 -14.93
C TYR A 101 -15.02 -4.98 -14.01
N LEU A 102 -14.58 -3.84 -13.47
CA LEU A 102 -15.36 -3.01 -12.54
C LEU A 102 -16.52 -2.29 -13.23
N GLU A 103 -16.41 -1.97 -14.52
CA GLU A 103 -17.53 -1.44 -15.32
C GLU A 103 -18.67 -2.46 -15.43
N GLN A 104 -18.34 -3.75 -15.53
CA GLN A 104 -19.31 -4.84 -15.62
C GLN A 104 -19.81 -5.31 -14.24
N HIS A 105 -19.00 -5.14 -13.19
CA HIS A 105 -19.28 -5.60 -11.83
C HIS A 105 -19.17 -4.42 -10.86
N ASN A 106 -20.25 -3.65 -10.75
CA ASN A 106 -20.22 -2.37 -10.05
C ASN A 106 -20.41 -2.44 -8.54
N GLU A 107 -20.79 -3.61 -8.02
CA GLU A 107 -21.00 -3.85 -6.60
C GLU A 107 -19.67 -3.98 -5.85
N VAL A 108 -19.55 -3.28 -4.72
CA VAL A 108 -18.38 -3.36 -3.85
C VAL A 108 -18.53 -4.57 -2.93
N THR A 109 -18.11 -5.74 -3.42
CA THR A 109 -18.11 -7.01 -2.67
C THR A 109 -16.70 -7.57 -2.58
N LEU A 110 -16.43 -8.36 -1.53
CA LEU A 110 -15.14 -9.04 -1.39
C LEU A 110 -14.82 -9.90 -2.63
N ALA A 111 -15.82 -10.64 -3.15
CA ALA A 111 -15.66 -11.49 -4.33
C ALA A 111 -15.22 -10.70 -5.57
N ASN A 112 -15.84 -9.53 -5.83
CA ASN A 112 -15.46 -8.68 -6.95
C ASN A 112 -14.04 -8.13 -6.77
N MET A 113 -13.67 -7.73 -5.57
CA MET A 113 -12.31 -7.23 -5.28
C MET A 113 -11.24 -8.32 -5.46
N VAL A 114 -11.52 -9.56 -5.00
CA VAL A 114 -10.64 -10.71 -5.23
C VAL A 114 -10.46 -11.00 -6.71
N GLU A 115 -11.54 -10.93 -7.50
CA GLU A 115 -11.46 -11.17 -8.94
C GLU A 115 -10.65 -10.06 -9.66
N VAL A 116 -10.73 -8.80 -9.22
CA VAL A 116 -9.82 -7.75 -9.71
C VAL A 116 -8.36 -8.11 -9.44
N LEU A 117 -8.03 -8.56 -8.23
CA LEU A 117 -6.65 -8.98 -7.90
C LEU A 117 -6.21 -10.16 -8.77
N LYS A 118 -7.05 -11.19 -8.92
CA LYS A 118 -6.80 -12.35 -9.78
C LYS A 118 -6.59 -11.95 -11.23
N LYS A 119 -7.28 -10.93 -11.74
CA LYS A 119 -7.15 -10.49 -13.14
C LYS A 119 -5.97 -9.54 -13.37
N THR A 120 -5.41 -8.93 -12.32
CA THR A 120 -4.38 -7.89 -12.44
C THR A 120 -3.04 -8.22 -11.81
N HIS A 121 -2.91 -9.38 -11.16
CA HIS A 121 -1.62 -9.85 -10.66
C HIS A 121 -0.61 -10.05 -11.80
N GLN A 122 0.66 -10.04 -11.41
CA GLN A 122 1.79 -10.36 -12.28
C GLN A 122 2.49 -11.59 -11.68
N ASP A 123 2.51 -12.70 -12.42
CA ASP A 123 2.97 -14.02 -11.94
C ASP A 123 4.30 -14.01 -11.20
N SER A 124 5.27 -13.20 -11.66
CA SER A 124 6.62 -13.12 -11.10
C SER A 124 6.88 -11.89 -10.22
N MET A 125 5.93 -10.97 -10.07
CA MET A 125 6.13 -9.68 -9.37
C MET A 125 5.17 -9.45 -8.21
N THR A 126 3.96 -10.03 -8.25
CA THR A 126 3.00 -9.90 -7.15
C THR A 126 3.34 -10.87 -6.03
N VAL A 127 4.01 -10.37 -4.98
CA VAL A 127 4.37 -11.17 -3.79
C VAL A 127 3.15 -11.42 -2.88
N TYR A 128 2.33 -10.40 -2.69
CA TYR A 128 1.09 -10.48 -1.92
C TYR A 128 0.07 -9.46 -2.44
N SER A 129 -1.17 -9.57 -2.00
CA SER A 129 -2.25 -8.63 -2.32
C SER A 129 -3.15 -8.44 -1.11
N ASN A 130 -3.60 -7.20 -0.87
CA ASN A 130 -4.45 -6.86 0.26
C ASN A 130 -5.80 -6.32 -0.21
N ILE A 131 -6.85 -6.68 0.50
CA ILE A 131 -8.16 -6.02 0.45
C ILE A 131 -8.43 -5.46 1.84
N TYR A 132 -8.66 -4.15 1.92
CA TYR A 132 -9.01 -3.47 3.16
C TYR A 132 -10.51 -3.18 3.19
N ASP A 133 -11.27 -3.94 3.99
CA ASP A 133 -12.64 -3.60 4.33
C ASP A 133 -12.62 -2.55 5.46
N LEU A 134 -12.62 -1.29 5.07
CA LEU A 134 -12.52 -0.16 5.99
C LEU A 134 -13.77 0.00 6.89
N LYS A 135 -14.94 -0.49 6.43
CA LYS A 135 -16.19 -0.42 7.23
C LYS A 135 -16.16 -1.44 8.36
N ASN A 136 -15.77 -2.68 8.05
CA ASN A 136 -15.70 -3.76 9.02
C ASN A 136 -14.34 -3.87 9.72
N LYS A 137 -13.37 -3.00 9.34
CA LYS A 137 -12.01 -2.95 9.88
C LYS A 137 -11.28 -4.30 9.75
N THR A 138 -11.42 -4.91 8.58
CA THR A 138 -10.86 -6.23 8.28
C THR A 138 -9.91 -6.12 7.11
N ILE A 139 -8.76 -6.79 7.21
CA ILE A 139 -7.75 -6.90 6.17
C ILE A 139 -7.76 -8.34 5.69
N TYR A 140 -7.87 -8.54 4.38
CA TYR A 140 -7.69 -9.83 3.73
C TYR A 140 -6.38 -9.78 2.98
N THR A 141 -5.42 -10.60 3.41
CA THR A 141 -4.11 -10.69 2.77
C THR A 141 -3.99 -12.01 2.03
N TYR A 142 -3.68 -11.94 0.74
CA TYR A 142 -3.45 -13.10 -0.12
C TYR A 142 -1.97 -13.13 -0.46
N SER A 143 -1.28 -14.19 -0.06
CA SER A 143 0.14 -14.36 -0.34
C SER A 143 0.36 -15.25 -1.56
N ARG A 144 1.37 -14.95 -2.37
CA ARG A 144 1.82 -15.75 -3.53
C ARG A 144 0.66 -16.23 -4.42
N LEU A 145 -0.29 -15.33 -4.70
CA LEU A 145 -1.44 -15.58 -5.58
C LEU A 145 -2.45 -16.62 -5.06
N HIS A 146 -2.39 -17.02 -3.78
CA HIS A 146 -3.36 -17.93 -3.16
C HIS A 146 -4.68 -17.21 -2.81
N PHE A 147 -5.41 -16.80 -3.85
CA PHE A 147 -6.65 -16.02 -3.74
C PHE A 147 -7.84 -16.78 -3.12
N ASP A 148 -7.71 -18.09 -2.92
CA ASP A 148 -8.69 -18.95 -2.25
C ASP A 148 -8.53 -19.00 -0.72
N LYS A 149 -7.39 -18.53 -0.19
CA LYS A 149 -7.03 -18.65 1.24
C LYS A 149 -6.51 -17.32 1.79
N PRO A 150 -7.39 -16.35 2.07
CA PRO A 150 -6.96 -15.12 2.73
C PRO A 150 -6.48 -15.41 4.15
N ILE A 151 -5.43 -14.69 4.56
CA ILE A 151 -5.19 -14.40 5.97
C ILE A 151 -6.13 -13.26 6.33
N GLU A 152 -7.14 -13.55 7.16
CA GLU A 152 -8.12 -12.57 7.61
C GLU A 152 -7.70 -11.98 8.95
N ALA A 153 -7.57 -10.66 9.02
CA ALA A 153 -7.12 -9.98 10.22
C ALA A 153 -8.05 -8.80 10.55
N ARG A 154 -8.70 -8.85 11.70
CA ARG A 154 -9.51 -7.73 12.21
C ARG A 154 -8.64 -6.77 12.98
N ILE A 155 -8.62 -5.51 12.55
CA ILE A 155 -7.78 -4.46 13.16
C ILE A 155 -8.00 -4.34 14.68
N PRO A 156 -9.25 -4.33 15.21
CA PRO A 156 -9.47 -4.27 16.66
C PRO A 156 -8.90 -5.46 17.45
N ASP A 157 -8.75 -6.62 16.81
CA ASP A 157 -8.20 -7.81 17.47
C ASP A 157 -6.67 -7.73 17.50
N ILE A 158 -6.05 -7.27 16.42
CA ILE A 158 -4.59 -7.07 16.33
C ILE A 158 -4.12 -5.99 17.31
N PHE A 159 -4.84 -4.87 17.42
CA PHE A 159 -4.43 -3.73 18.26
C PHE A 159 -4.44 -4.03 19.76
N GLN A 160 -5.09 -5.12 20.21
CA GLN A 160 -5.04 -5.56 21.61
C GLN A 160 -3.63 -5.97 22.04
N TYR A 161 -2.75 -6.31 21.08
CA TYR A 161 -1.40 -6.79 21.32
C TYR A 161 -0.33 -5.68 21.25
N GLY A 162 -0.74 -4.41 21.08
CA GLY A 162 0.16 -3.26 21.09
C GLY A 162 1.08 -3.17 19.86
N ASN A 163 2.32 -2.71 20.07
CA ASN A 163 3.32 -2.49 19.02
C ASN A 163 3.93 -3.81 18.53
N CYS A 164 3.12 -4.60 17.87
CA CYS A 164 3.46 -5.92 17.38
C CYS A 164 3.86 -5.88 15.91
N MET A 165 5.02 -6.46 15.61
CA MET A 165 5.51 -6.64 14.25
C MET A 165 5.55 -8.14 13.96
N ILE A 166 4.85 -8.56 12.92
CA ILE A 166 4.69 -9.97 12.54
C ILE A 166 4.96 -10.06 11.05
N GLN A 167 5.78 -11.02 10.65
CA GLN A 167 6.06 -11.25 9.25
C GLN A 167 4.88 -11.96 8.58
N LEU A 168 4.65 -11.66 7.30
CA LEU A 168 3.62 -12.35 6.52
C LEU A 168 3.80 -13.87 6.57
N SER A 169 5.04 -14.37 6.52
CA SER A 169 5.30 -15.81 6.60
C SER A 169 4.95 -16.45 7.94
N GLU A 170 4.95 -15.67 9.03
CA GLU A 170 4.47 -16.16 10.33
C GLU A 170 2.94 -16.29 10.30
N LEU A 171 2.25 -15.32 9.69
CA LEU A 171 0.80 -15.36 9.49
C LEU A 171 0.34 -16.46 8.52
N GLU A 172 1.16 -16.79 7.52
CA GLU A 172 0.92 -17.93 6.63
C GLU A 172 1.01 -19.27 7.38
N ALA A 173 1.96 -19.38 8.31
CA ALA A 173 2.18 -20.60 9.10
C ALA A 173 1.13 -20.74 10.22
N ASP A 174 0.77 -19.63 10.85
CA ASP A 174 -0.22 -19.54 11.91
C ASP A 174 -1.00 -18.23 11.75
N SER A 175 -2.25 -18.34 11.29
CA SER A 175 -3.15 -17.20 11.14
C SER A 175 -3.53 -16.56 12.47
N GLU A 176 -3.05 -17.03 13.62
CA GLU A 176 -3.23 -16.40 14.92
C GLU A 176 -1.89 -15.98 15.55
N ALA A 177 -0.80 -15.94 14.80
CA ALA A 177 0.55 -15.65 15.33
C ALA A 177 0.60 -14.34 16.13
N TRP A 178 -0.26 -13.37 15.83
CA TRP A 178 -0.40 -12.12 16.61
C TRP A 178 -0.72 -12.33 18.08
N LYS A 179 -1.42 -13.40 18.45
CA LYS A 179 -1.75 -13.69 19.85
C LYS A 179 -0.52 -13.98 20.71
N THR A 180 0.55 -14.41 20.08
CA THR A 180 1.84 -14.72 20.73
C THR A 180 2.88 -13.62 20.54
N CYS A 181 2.54 -12.59 19.75
CA CYS A 181 3.44 -11.51 19.47
C CYS A 181 3.75 -10.72 20.75
N ARG A 182 5.03 -10.35 20.89
CA ARG A 182 5.52 -9.50 21.97
C ARG A 182 5.83 -8.12 21.41
N PRO A 183 5.39 -7.04 22.07
CA PRO A 183 5.72 -5.69 21.64
C PRO A 183 7.23 -5.54 21.47
N ARG A 184 7.66 -5.18 20.26
CA ARG A 184 9.05 -4.78 20.02
C ARG A 184 9.12 -3.27 20.14
N ALA A 185 10.23 -2.74 20.65
CA ALA A 185 10.51 -1.32 20.49
C ALA A 185 10.45 -1.04 18.98
N LEU A 186 9.70 0.00 18.57
CA LEU A 186 9.68 0.45 17.19
C LEU A 186 11.14 0.59 16.76
N ALA A 187 11.58 -0.24 15.82
CA ALA A 187 12.84 0.00 15.15
C ALA A 187 12.70 1.40 14.57
N THR A 188 13.48 2.34 15.07
CA THR A 188 13.48 3.74 14.60
C THR A 188 13.85 3.84 13.12
N HIS A 189 14.29 2.72 12.54
CA HIS A 189 14.51 2.49 11.12
C HIS A 189 13.96 1.11 10.74
N LEU A 190 12.81 1.07 10.09
CA LEU A 190 12.43 -0.08 9.25
C LEU A 190 13.19 0.06 7.93
N GLU A 191 14.43 -0.43 7.89
CA GLU A 191 15.13 -0.66 6.63
C GLU A 191 14.81 -2.08 6.16
N GLY A 192 14.05 -2.19 5.09
CA GLY A 192 13.85 -3.44 4.37
C GLY A 192 14.24 -3.22 2.92
N TYR A 193 14.96 -4.19 2.35
CA TYR A 193 15.28 -4.24 0.93
C TYR A 193 14.65 -5.51 0.35
N ILE A 194 13.71 -5.37 -0.59
CA ILE A 194 13.25 -6.48 -1.43
C ILE A 194 14.21 -6.50 -2.59
N VAL A 195 14.98 -7.57 -2.71
CA VAL A 195 15.91 -7.73 -3.83
C VAL A 195 15.18 -8.40 -4.98
N ASP A 196 15.21 -7.79 -6.16
CA ASP A 196 14.71 -8.42 -7.37
C ASP A 196 15.53 -9.70 -7.66
N GLN A 197 14.84 -10.84 -7.80
CA GLN A 197 15.49 -12.17 -7.89
C GLN A 197 16.31 -12.37 -9.17
N HIS A 198 16.16 -11.51 -10.17
CA HIS A 198 16.87 -11.62 -11.44
C HIS A 198 18.08 -10.68 -11.52
N SER A 199 17.96 -9.48 -10.96
CA SER A 199 18.97 -8.42 -11.03
C SER A 199 19.79 -8.27 -9.76
N GLY A 200 19.32 -8.77 -8.62
CA GLY A 200 20.01 -8.59 -7.34
C GLY A 200 19.94 -7.14 -6.81
N ILE A 201 19.11 -6.29 -7.41
CA ILE A 201 19.00 -4.87 -7.07
C ILE A 201 17.88 -4.66 -6.04
N PRO A 202 18.10 -3.83 -5.00
CA PRO A 202 17.04 -3.43 -4.08
C PRO A 202 15.93 -2.66 -4.79
N VAL A 203 14.70 -3.14 -4.64
CA VAL A 203 13.47 -2.46 -5.08
C VAL A 203 12.98 -1.58 -3.93
N PRO A 204 12.71 -0.28 -4.15
CA PRO A 204 12.12 0.58 -3.12
C PRO A 204 10.66 0.19 -2.86
N TYR A 205 10.26 -0.03 -1.60
CA TYR A 205 8.87 -0.35 -1.22
C TYR A 205 8.44 0.34 0.08
N ALA A 206 7.13 0.58 0.19
CA ALA A 206 6.44 1.09 1.38
C ALA A 206 5.76 -0.07 2.13
N ASN A 207 6.02 -0.19 3.43
CA ASN A 207 5.74 -1.36 4.26
C ASN A 207 4.24 -1.58 4.61
N ILE A 208 3.79 -2.84 4.47
CA ILE A 208 3.45 -3.66 5.64
C ILE A 208 4.65 -4.61 5.82
N GLY A 209 5.25 -4.61 7.02
CA GLY A 209 6.56 -5.18 7.33
C GLY A 209 6.79 -6.60 6.84
N ILE A 210 7.50 -6.74 5.71
CA ILE A 210 8.24 -7.97 5.38
C ILE A 210 9.71 -7.66 5.65
N GLU A 211 10.23 -8.18 6.76
CA GLU A 211 11.67 -8.31 6.98
C GLU A 211 12.11 -9.61 6.27
N GLN A 212 13.07 -9.53 5.34
CA GLN A 212 13.51 -10.73 4.62
C GLN A 212 14.14 -11.76 5.57
N LYS A 213 13.66 -13.01 5.49
CA LYS A 213 14.42 -14.19 5.90
C LYS A 213 15.63 -14.33 4.95
N LYS A 214 16.86 -14.36 5.48
CA LYS A 214 18.04 -14.83 4.75
C LYS A 214 17.79 -16.27 4.30
N TYR A 215 17.42 -16.47 3.03
CA TYR A 215 17.42 -17.77 2.39
C TYR A 215 18.68 -17.88 1.54
N TRP A 216 19.84 -18.12 2.15
CA TRP A 216 21.01 -18.75 1.52
C TRP A 216 21.93 -19.31 2.62
N ASP A 217 21.62 -20.52 3.08
CA ASP A 217 22.58 -21.47 3.63
C ASP A 217 22.18 -22.84 3.04
N THR A 218 22.60 -23.10 1.80
CA THR A 218 22.70 -24.46 1.26
C THR A 218 23.91 -24.53 0.33
N GLU A 219 24.96 -25.16 0.88
CA GLU A 219 26.18 -25.73 0.28
C GLU A 219 27.14 -24.81 -0.48
#